data_AF-A0A2T4BT98-F1
#
_entry.id   AF-A0A2T4BT98-F1
#
_cell.length_a   1.000
_cell.length_b   1.000
_cell.length_c   1.000
_cell.angle_alpha   90.00
_cell.angle_beta   90.00
_cell.angle_gamma   90.00
#
_symmetry.space_group_name_H-M   'P 1'
#
loop_
_entity.id
_entity.type
_entity.pdbx_description
1 polymer ?
#
loop_
_entity_poly.entity_id
_entity_poly.type
_entity_poly.pdbx_seq_one_letter_code
_entity_poly.pdbx_strand_id
1 'polypeptide(L)'
;MGAILLSLLTSGIWLYTAFNEFLLLVGVVAPLDMQQLITYVCLTHSDAIEGIDTVRVYHSGPRLIAEVDIVMDPARTLMETHDVAEELQIKLESLPDVERAYVHIDYETTHKPEHAYKKDL
;
A
#
# COMPACT_ATOMS: atom_id res chain seq x y z
N MET A 1 -46.56 -3.00 -12.68
CA MET A 1 -45.52 -3.82 -13.34
C MET A 1 -44.28 -3.02 -13.70
N GLY A 2 -44.36 -1.92 -14.48
CA GLY A 2 -43.19 -1.12 -14.84
C GLY A 2 -42.39 -0.58 -13.65
N ALA A 3 -43.07 -0.02 -12.63
CA ALA A 3 -42.40 0.46 -11.42
C ALA A 3 -41.67 -0.66 -10.66
N ILE A 4 -42.26 -1.86 -10.57
CA ILE A 4 -41.64 -3.02 -9.89
C ILE A 4 -40.37 -3.45 -10.62
N LEU A 5 -40.41 -3.55 -11.95
CA LEU A 5 -39.24 -3.89 -12.76
C LEU A 5 -38.13 -2.85 -12.60
N LEU A 6 -38.49 -1.57 -12.64
CA LEU A 6 -37.53 -0.48 -12.44
C LEU A 6 -36.91 -0.54 -11.05
N SER A 7 -37.71 -0.76 -10.00
CA SER A 7 -37.22 -0.89 -8.62
C SER A 7 -36.26 -2.06 -8.45
N LEU A 8 -36.54 -3.22 -9.07
CA LEU A 8 -35.63 -4.37 -8.99
C LEU A 8 -34.31 -4.11 -9.72
N LEU A 9 -34.38 -3.48 -10.90
CA LEU A 9 -33.19 -3.12 -11.69
C LEU A 9 -32.32 -2.11 -10.95
N THR A 10 -32.91 -1.02 -10.41
CA THR A 10 -32.15 -0.02 -9.66
C THR A 10 -31.57 -0.61 -8.39
N SER A 11 -32.33 -1.42 -7.64
CA SER A 11 -31.82 -2.10 -6.45
C SER A 11 -30.64 -3.02 -6.77
N GLY A 12 -30.70 -3.77 -7.88
CA GLY A 12 -29.62 -4.63 -8.33
C GLY A 12 -28.34 -3.86 -8.68
N ILE A 13 -28.46 -2.75 -9.40
CA ILE A 13 -27.32 -1.87 -9.73
C ILE A 13 -26.72 -1.29 -8.45
N TRP A 14 -27.55 -0.79 -7.53
CA TRP A 14 -27.07 -0.20 -6.28
C TRP A 14 -26.38 -1.23 -5.39
N LEU A 15 -26.91 -2.45 -5.30
CA LEU A 15 -26.28 -3.53 -4.54
C LEU A 15 -24.91 -3.89 -5.12
N TYR A 16 -24.81 -3.99 -6.45
CA TYR A 16 -23.55 -4.23 -7.15
C TYR A 16 -22.52 -3.12 -6.88
N THR A 17 -22.92 -1.85 -7.04
CA THR A 17 -22.04 -0.71 -6.74
C THR A 17 -21.62 -0.68 -5.27
N ALA A 18 -22.55 -0.85 -4.34
CA ALA A 18 -22.27 -0.86 -2.92
C ALA A 18 -21.27 -1.95 -2.53
N PHE A 19 -21.39 -3.15 -3.14
CA PHE A 19 -20.46 -4.24 -2.88
C PHE A 19 -19.05 -3.92 -3.40
N ASN A 20 -18.93 -3.35 -4.60
CA ASN A 20 -17.63 -2.96 -5.16
C ASN A 20 -16.94 -1.87 -4.33
N GLU A 21 -17.66 -0.81 -3.96
CA GLU A 21 -17.11 0.27 -3.11
C GLU A 21 -16.76 -0.24 -1.71
N PHE A 22 -17.54 -1.16 -1.17
CA PHE A 22 -17.24 -1.79 0.12
C PHE A 22 -15.91 -2.57 0.08
N LEU A 23 -15.62 -3.29 -1.01
CA LEU A 23 -14.35 -4.00 -1.17
C LEU A 23 -13.14 -3.05 -1.15
N LEU A 24 -13.29 -1.84 -1.68
CA LEU A 24 -12.25 -0.82 -1.64
C LEU A 24 -12.02 -0.28 -0.22
N LEU A 25 -13.08 -0.20 0.60
CA LEU A 25 -12.98 0.25 1.99
C LEU A 25 -12.35 -0.79 2.93
N VAL A 26 -12.50 -2.08 2.64
CA VAL A 26 -11.90 -3.16 3.46
C VAL A 26 -10.44 -3.46 3.12
N GLY A 27 -9.82 -2.71 2.20
CA GLY A 27 -8.40 -2.88 1.90
C GLY A 27 -8.09 -3.99 0.92
N VAL A 28 -8.90 -4.16 -0.14
CA VAL A 28 -8.53 -5.08 -1.22
C VAL A 28 -7.16 -4.70 -1.80
N VAL A 29 -6.35 -5.70 -2.09
CA VAL A 29 -4.99 -5.53 -2.61
C VAL A 29 -5.02 -4.82 -3.96
N ALA A 30 -4.05 -3.94 -4.18
CA ALA A 30 -3.91 -3.19 -5.43
C ALA A 30 -3.55 -4.11 -6.61
N PRO A 31 -3.82 -3.67 -7.86
CA PRO A 31 -3.37 -4.36 -9.05
C PRO A 31 -1.85 -4.70 -9.04
N LEU A 32 -1.48 -5.82 -9.66
CA LEU A 32 -0.10 -6.34 -9.62
C LEU A 32 0.92 -5.39 -10.26
N ASP A 33 0.52 -4.70 -11.33
CA ASP A 33 1.32 -3.69 -12.01
C ASP A 33 1.67 -2.50 -11.10
N MET A 34 0.73 -2.08 -10.24
CA MET A 34 1.01 -1.04 -9.24
C MET A 34 2.02 -1.53 -8.20
N GLN A 35 1.89 -2.77 -7.72
CA GLN A 35 2.84 -3.36 -6.77
C GLN A 35 4.25 -3.45 -7.39
N GLN A 36 4.34 -3.85 -8.66
CA GLN A 36 5.59 -3.93 -9.40
C GLN A 36 6.21 -2.55 -9.63
N LEU A 37 5.40 -1.54 -9.95
CA LEU A 37 5.85 -0.16 -10.09
C LEU A 37 6.44 0.36 -8.78
N ILE A 38 5.74 0.19 -7.67
CA ILE A 38 6.22 0.60 -6.34
C ILE A 38 7.52 -0.12 -5.99
N THR A 39 7.56 -1.44 -6.18
CA THR A 39 8.79 -2.25 -5.96
C THR A 39 9.97 -1.71 -6.77
N TYR A 40 9.75 -1.41 -8.05
CA TYR A 40 10.78 -0.86 -8.93
C TYR A 40 11.24 0.53 -8.48
N VAL A 41 10.31 1.41 -8.11
CA VAL A 41 10.63 2.76 -7.63
C VAL A 41 11.49 2.69 -6.36
N CYS A 42 11.18 1.79 -5.43
CA CYS A 42 11.95 1.56 -4.22
C CYS A 42 13.36 1.05 -4.53
N LEU A 43 13.51 0.01 -5.36
CA LEU A 43 14.82 -0.55 -5.73
C LEU A 43 15.73 0.44 -6.48
N THR A 44 15.14 1.41 -7.17
CA THR A 44 15.88 2.38 -8.01
C THR A 44 15.97 3.76 -7.39
N HIS A 45 15.52 3.94 -6.14
CA HIS A 45 15.49 5.24 -5.50
C HIS A 45 16.89 5.72 -5.06
N SER A 46 17.69 4.85 -4.45
CA SER A 46 19.01 5.18 -3.90
C SER A 46 19.90 3.95 -3.78
N ASP A 47 21.20 4.11 -4.02
CA ASP A 47 22.22 3.06 -3.80
C ASP A 47 22.37 2.69 -2.31
N ALA A 48 21.76 3.48 -1.42
CA ALA A 48 21.71 3.22 0.00
C ALA A 48 20.77 2.08 0.40
N ILE A 49 19.83 1.74 -0.49
CA ILE A 49 18.85 0.68 -0.30
C ILE A 49 19.51 -0.62 -0.75
N GLU A 50 19.81 -1.51 0.19
CA GLU A 50 20.44 -2.80 -0.08
C GLU A 50 19.42 -3.85 -0.52
N GLY A 51 18.16 -3.67 -0.13
CA GLY A 51 17.07 -4.58 -0.46
C GLY A 51 15.70 -4.05 -0.07
N ILE A 52 14.69 -4.84 -0.41
CA ILE A 52 13.30 -4.63 0.01
C ILE A 52 12.86 -5.89 0.73
N ASP A 53 12.33 -5.74 1.93
CA ASP A 53 11.74 -6.86 2.68
C ASP A 53 10.29 -7.06 2.26
N THR A 54 9.49 -5.99 2.30
CA THR A 54 8.05 -6.07 2.12
C THR A 54 7.53 -4.90 1.27
N VAL A 55 6.58 -5.20 0.38
CA VAL A 55 5.74 -4.21 -0.30
C VAL A 55 4.28 -4.62 -0.15
N ARG A 56 3.48 -3.78 0.49
CA ARG A 56 2.02 -3.95 0.61
C ARG A 56 1.33 -2.73 0.04
N VAL A 57 0.41 -2.96 -0.88
CA VAL A 57 -0.36 -1.89 -1.51
C VAL A 57 -1.81 -2.31 -1.52
N TYR A 58 -2.67 -1.51 -0.91
CA TYR A 58 -4.08 -1.83 -0.75
C TYR A 58 -4.94 -0.58 -0.83
N HIS A 59 -6.22 -0.79 -1.15
CA HIS A 59 -7.17 0.30 -1.29
C HIS A 59 -7.56 0.91 0.07
N SER A 60 -7.66 2.23 0.10
CA SER A 60 -8.30 3.00 1.16
C SER A 60 -9.40 3.82 0.52
N GLY A 61 -10.55 3.16 0.28
CA GLY A 61 -11.56 3.70 -0.62
C GLY A 61 -11.00 3.79 -2.06
N PRO A 62 -11.24 4.89 -2.79
CA PRO A 62 -10.83 4.97 -4.20
C PRO A 62 -9.31 5.10 -4.41
N ARG A 63 -8.55 5.44 -3.36
CA ARG A 63 -7.10 5.64 -3.41
C ARG A 63 -6.35 4.43 -2.83
N LEU A 64 -5.04 4.45 -2.92
CA LEU A 64 -4.14 3.42 -2.43
C LEU A 64 -3.31 3.92 -1.24
N ILE A 65 -3.06 3.02 -0.30
CA ILE A 65 -2.01 3.12 0.70
C ILE A 65 -0.89 2.16 0.30
N ALA A 66 0.35 2.65 0.34
CA ALA A 66 1.55 1.85 0.13
C ALA A 66 2.35 1.75 1.44
N GLU A 67 2.60 0.54 1.92
CA GLU A 67 3.52 0.25 3.03
C GLU A 67 4.72 -0.49 2.45
N VAL A 68 5.92 0.04 2.68
CA VAL A 68 7.16 -0.49 2.14
C VAL A 68 8.20 -0.58 3.24
N ASP A 69 8.84 -1.73 3.33
CA ASP A 69 9.94 -1.97 4.26
C ASP A 69 11.22 -2.15 3.42
N ILE A 70 12.15 -1.19 3.54
CA ILE A 70 13.44 -1.18 2.83
C ILE A 70 14.57 -1.54 3.78
N VAL A 71 15.62 -2.18 3.26
CA VAL A 71 16.79 -2.56 4.05
C VAL A 71 17.96 -1.63 3.76
N MET A 72 18.61 -1.11 4.80
CA MET A 72 19.78 -0.24 4.72
C MET A 72 20.87 -0.68 5.71
N ASP A 73 22.12 -0.31 5.44
CA ASP A 73 23.27 -0.62 6.30
C ASP A 73 23.09 -0.06 7.73
N PRO A 74 23.15 -0.89 8.80
CA PRO A 74 23.04 -0.45 10.19
C PRO A 74 24.13 0.54 10.64
N ALA A 75 25.26 0.63 9.91
CA ALA A 75 26.32 1.58 10.22
C ALA A 75 25.99 3.02 9.76
N ARG A 76 24.96 3.21 8.93
CA ARG A 76 24.53 4.55 8.50
C ARG A 76 23.93 5.34 9.65
N THR A 77 24.05 6.66 9.54
CA THR A 77 23.47 7.54 10.55
C THR A 77 21.96 7.59 10.40
N LEU A 78 21.25 7.75 11.52
CA LEU A 78 19.79 7.93 11.52
C LEU A 78 19.34 9.07 10.59
N MET A 79 20.15 10.13 10.49
CA MET A 79 19.88 11.27 9.61
C MET A 79 19.90 10.84 8.13
N GLU A 80 20.93 10.11 7.70
CA GLU A 80 21.02 9.63 6.32
C GLU A 80 19.90 8.65 5.96
N THR A 81 19.57 7.73 6.86
CA THR A 81 18.49 6.77 6.63
C THR A 81 17.12 7.48 6.58
N HIS A 82 16.89 8.43 7.49
CA HIS A 82 15.67 9.23 7.52
C HIS A 82 15.46 9.99 6.22
N ASP A 83 16.48 10.70 5.74
CA ASP A 83 16.36 11.53 4.55
C ASP A 83 16.05 10.67 3.30
N VAL A 84 16.69 9.51 3.16
CA VAL A 84 16.39 8.57 2.06
C VAL A 84 14.95 8.04 2.15
N ALA A 85 14.47 7.68 3.35
CA ALA A 85 13.10 7.19 3.51
C ALA A 85 12.05 8.29 3.30
N GLU A 86 12.30 9.51 3.77
CA GLU A 86 11.41 10.66 3.56
C GLU A 86 11.32 11.00 2.07
N GLU A 87 12.44 11.06 1.36
CA GLU A 87 12.46 11.27 -0.08
C GLU A 87 11.74 10.14 -0.85
N LEU A 88 11.94 8.88 -0.44
CA LEU A 88 11.22 7.74 -1.01
C LEU A 88 9.72 7.85 -0.76
N GLN A 89 9.31 8.21 0.45
CA GLN A 89 7.90 8.39 0.80
C GLN A 89 7.25 9.45 -0.09
N ILE A 90 7.86 10.64 -0.21
CA ILE A 90 7.37 11.72 -1.06
C ILE A 90 7.27 11.25 -2.52
N LYS A 91 8.27 10.49 -2.99
CA LYS A 91 8.27 9.94 -4.35
C LYS A 91 7.13 8.96 -4.57
N LEU A 92 6.84 8.08 -3.63
CA LEU A 92 5.72 7.14 -3.70
C LEU A 92 4.36 7.86 -3.65
N GLU A 93 4.21 8.87 -2.79
CA GLU A 93 3.00 9.69 -2.70
C GLU A 93 2.75 10.54 -3.97
N SER A 94 3.77 10.72 -4.81
CA SER A 94 3.64 11.38 -6.12
C SER A 94 3.10 10.46 -7.23
N LEU A 95 3.03 9.14 -6.98
CA LEU A 95 2.49 8.19 -7.96
C LEU A 95 0.96 8.35 -8.11
N PRO A 96 0.40 8.02 -9.28
CA PRO A 96 -1.05 8.00 -9.46
C PRO A 96 -1.73 7.10 -8.43
N ASP A 97 -2.88 7.56 -7.94
CA ASP A 97 -3.77 6.84 -7.01
C ASP A 97 -3.22 6.58 -5.60
N VAL A 98 -1.91 6.73 -5.35
CA VAL A 98 -1.32 6.64 -4.01
C VAL A 98 -1.70 7.88 -3.20
N GLU A 99 -2.49 7.72 -2.14
CA GLU A 99 -2.82 8.80 -1.20
C GLU A 99 -1.76 8.94 -0.12
N ARG A 100 -1.22 7.82 0.36
CA ARG A 100 -0.24 7.81 1.43
C ARG A 100 0.77 6.69 1.24
N ALA A 101 2.02 6.96 1.59
CA ALA A 101 3.05 5.95 1.70
C ALA A 101 3.61 5.91 3.14
N TYR A 102 3.96 4.72 3.59
CA TYR A 102 4.69 4.47 4.84
C TYR A 102 5.95 3.70 4.49
N VAL A 103 7.11 4.27 4.82
CA VAL A 103 8.42 3.67 4.55
C VAL A 103 9.06 3.30 5.87
N HIS A 104 9.15 2.00 6.15
CA HIS A 104 9.95 1.46 7.25
C HIS A 104 11.38 1.19 6.76
N ILE A 105 12.36 1.42 7.63
CA ILE A 105 13.76 1.08 7.36
C ILE A 105 14.21 -0.02 8.30
N ASP A 106 14.53 -1.17 7.75
CA ASP A 106 15.12 -2.30 8.44
C ASP A 106 16.64 -2.35 8.23
N TYR A 107 17.32 -2.99 9.18
CA TYR A 107 18.75 -3.30 9.06
C TYR A 107 19.02 -4.80 8.87
N GLU A 108 17.98 -5.64 8.88
CA GLU A 108 18.08 -7.07 8.62
C GLU A 108 16.99 -7.54 7.64
N THR A 109 17.24 -8.67 6.98
CA THR A 109 16.31 -9.34 6.05
C THR A 109 15.67 -10.59 6.67
N THR A 110 16.02 -10.91 7.92
CA THR A 110 15.60 -12.13 8.61
C THR A 110 14.38 -11.95 9.54
N HIS A 111 13.73 -10.78 9.46
CA HIS A 111 12.67 -10.41 10.38
C HIS A 111 11.51 -11.43 10.40
N LYS A 112 11.09 -11.78 11.63
CA LYS A 112 9.73 -12.27 11.90
C LYS A 112 8.84 -11.03 12.05
N PRO A 113 7.57 -11.06 11.62
CA PRO A 113 6.66 -9.92 11.78
C PRO A 113 6.65 -9.45 13.25
N GLU A 114 7.20 -8.26 13.49
CA GLU A 114 7.39 -7.66 14.81
C GLU A 114 6.06 -7.31 15.49
N HIS A 115 5.04 -7.03 14.67
CA HIS A 115 3.66 -6.92 15.12
C HIS A 115 2.97 -8.28 15.09
N ALA A 116 2.89 -8.92 16.26
CA ALA A 116 2.11 -10.14 16.43
C ALA A 116 0.63 -9.91 16.06
N TYR A 117 0.06 -10.82 15.27
CA TYR A 117 -1.36 -10.87 14.87
C TYR A 117 -2.37 -11.06 16.03
N LYS A 118 -1.97 -10.87 17.30
CA LYS A 118 -2.86 -11.03 18.44
C LYS A 118 -3.73 -9.80 18.64
N LYS A 119 -4.80 -9.72 17.86
CA LYS A 119 -6.08 -9.28 18.43
C LYS A 119 -6.71 -10.52 19.05
N ASP A 120 -6.45 -10.73 20.35
CA ASP A 120 -7.31 -11.57 21.15
C ASP A 120 -8.69 -10.88 21.16
N LEU A 121 -9.59 -11.33 20.27
CA LEU A 121 -11.02 -11.00 20.27
C LEU A 121 -11.72 -11.80 21.37
#